data_AF-A0A1V5DY83-F1
#
_entry.id   AF-A0A1V5DY83-F1
#
_cell.length_a   1.000
_cell.length_b   1.000
_cell.length_c   1.000
_cell.angle_alpha   90.00
_cell.angle_beta   90.00
_cell.angle_gamma   90.00
#
_symmetry.space_group_name_H-M   'P 1'
#
loop_
_entity.id
_entity.type
_entity.pdbx_description
1 polymer ?
#
loop_
_entity_poly.entity_id
_entity_poly.type
_entity_poly.pdbx_seq_one_letter_code
_entity_poly.pdbx_strand_id
1 'polypeptide(L)'
;MQQILKLLPDQHAVAELALTGKKIGGEEALKMKVVSAIYPADTLFAKALEMAGFLSLKDRNTYTKIKRGMRSHLLNLQQILPSF
;
A
#
# COMPACT_ATOMS: atom_id res chain seq x y z
N MET A 1 6.40 14.63 -6.06
CA MET A 1 5.32 13.72 -6.52
C MET A 1 5.82 12.28 -6.76
N GLN A 2 6.97 12.06 -7.40
CA GLN A 2 7.52 10.73 -7.72
C GLN A 2 7.85 9.82 -6.51
N GLN A 3 8.05 10.39 -5.31
CA GLN A 3 8.36 9.63 -4.10
C GLN A 3 7.22 8.71 -3.62
N ILE A 4 5.97 8.95 -4.03
CA ILE A 4 4.82 8.11 -3.64
C ILE A 4 4.81 6.80 -4.45
N LEU A 5 5.20 6.85 -5.73
CA LEU A 5 5.29 5.67 -6.60
C LEU A 5 6.24 4.60 -6.02
N LYS A 6 7.30 5.09 -5.38
CA LYS A 6 8.33 4.29 -4.71
C LYS A 6 7.82 3.52 -3.48
N LEU A 7 6.59 3.76 -3.01
CA LEU A 7 5.99 3.06 -1.87
C LEU A 7 5.23 1.79 -2.29
N LEU A 8 5.00 1.60 -3.59
CA LEU A 8 4.32 0.41 -4.10
C LEU A 8 5.29 -0.77 -4.16
N PRO A 9 4.84 -1.97 -3.76
CA PRO A 9 5.71 -3.15 -3.68
C PRO A 9 6.12 -3.69 -5.05
N ASP A 10 5.30 -3.47 -6.08
CA ASP A 10 5.53 -3.96 -7.43
C ASP A 10 5.98 -2.81 -8.35
N GLN A 11 7.26 -2.85 -8.75
CA GLN A 11 7.86 -1.82 -9.61
C GLN A 11 7.38 -1.89 -11.06
N HIS A 12 6.96 -3.07 -11.54
CA HIS A 12 6.38 -3.20 -12.88
C HIS A 12 5.01 -2.53 -12.93
N ALA A 13 4.18 -2.76 -11.91
CA ALA A 13 2.91 -2.08 -11.77
C ALA A 13 3.08 -0.55 -11.71
N VAL A 14 4.11 -0.06 -11.02
CA VAL A 14 4.45 1.37 -10.96
C VAL A 14 4.78 1.91 -12.35
N ALA A 15 5.68 1.27 -13.08
CA ALA A 15 6.12 1.73 -14.40
C ALA A 15 4.95 1.74 -15.41
N GLU A 16 4.17 0.65 -15.45
CA GLU A 16 3.01 0.55 -16.34
C GLU A 16 2.00 1.65 -16.02
N LEU A 17 1.56 1.80 -14.77
CA LEU A 17 0.55 2.79 -14.39
C LEU A 17 1.03 4.23 -14.58
N ALA A 18 2.29 4.51 -14.23
CA ALA A 18 2.85 5.86 -14.34
C ALA A 18 3.04 6.31 -15.80
N LEU A 19 3.38 5.39 -16.70
CA LEU A 19 3.64 5.72 -18.11
C LEU A 19 2.40 5.62 -18.99
N THR A 20 1.46 4.72 -18.67
CA THR A 20 0.27 4.49 -19.51
C THR A 20 -0.98 5.24 -19.01
N GLY A 21 -1.04 5.59 -17.72
CA GLY A 21 -2.25 6.15 -17.11
C GLY A 21 -3.46 5.22 -17.18
N LYS A 22 -3.24 3.92 -17.39
CA LYS A 22 -4.30 2.92 -17.56
C LYS A 22 -5.18 2.85 -16.31
N LYS A 23 -6.50 2.83 -16.51
CA LYS A 23 -7.47 2.55 -15.43
C LYS A 23 -7.44 1.06 -15.13
N ILE A 24 -7.30 0.72 -13.85
CA ILE A 24 -7.31 -0.67 -13.38
C ILE A 24 -8.57 -0.98 -12.60
N GLY A 25 -9.08 -2.20 -12.79
CA GLY A 25 -10.20 -2.75 -12.00
C GLY A 25 -9.74 -3.29 -10.63
N GLY A 26 -10.70 -3.66 -9.78
CA GLY A 26 -10.41 -4.19 -8.44
C GLY A 26 -9.55 -5.46 -8.47
N GLU A 27 -9.88 -6.42 -9.33
CA GLU A 27 -9.14 -7.69 -9.47
C GLU A 27 -7.71 -7.48 -9.97
N GLU A 28 -7.52 -6.59 -10.95
CA GLU A 28 -6.21 -6.23 -11.47
C GLU A 28 -5.37 -5.53 -10.39
N ALA A 29 -5.97 -4.61 -9.65
CA ALA A 29 -5.31 -3.91 -8.55
C ALA A 29 -4.82 -4.86 -7.45
N LEU A 30 -5.56 -5.94 -7.18
CA LEU A 30 -5.14 -6.98 -6.24
C LEU A 30 -3.99 -7.82 -6.79
N LYS A 31 -4.07 -8.24 -8.06
CA LYS A 31 -2.98 -8.98 -8.73
C LYS A 31 -1.68 -8.17 -8.75
N MET A 32 -1.77 -6.87 -9.01
CA MET A 32 -0.66 -5.92 -9.01
C MET A 32 -0.23 -5.47 -7.60
N LYS A 33 -0.83 -6.03 -6.53
CA LYS A 33 -0.55 -5.70 -5.12
C LYS A 33 -0.68 -4.20 -4.79
N VAL A 34 -1.49 -3.46 -5.57
CA VAL A 34 -1.83 -2.06 -5.32
C VAL A 34 -2.82 -1.97 -4.16
N VAL A 35 -3.74 -2.94 -4.06
CA VAL A 35 -4.66 -3.09 -2.93
C VAL A 35 -4.39 -4.39 -2.18
N SER A 36 -4.71 -4.43 -0.88
CA SER A 36 -4.51 -5.60 -0.03
C SER A 36 -5.69 -6.58 -0.04
N ALA A 37 -6.90 -6.12 -0.37
CA ALA A 37 -8.10 -6.93 -0.42
C ALA A 37 -9.18 -6.26 -1.30
N ILE A 38 -10.14 -7.06 -1.78
CA ILE A 38 -11.32 -6.62 -2.53
C ILE A 38 -12.57 -7.07 -1.77
N TYR A 39 -13.57 -6.19 -1.69
CA TYR A 39 -14.86 -6.49 -1.09
C TYR A 39 -16.00 -5.98 -1.98
N PRO A 40 -17.16 -6.66 -2.03
CA PRO A 40 -18.38 -6.11 -2.62
C PRO A 40 -18.77 -4.77 -1.99
N ALA A 41 -19.34 -3.86 -2.80
CA ALA A 41 -19.69 -2.50 -2.38
C ALA A 41 -20.52 -2.46 -1.09
N ASP A 42 -21.52 -3.34 -0.99
CA ASP A 42 -22.44 -3.41 0.15
C ASP A 42 -21.75 -3.80 1.46
N THR A 43 -20.60 -4.49 1.38
CA THR A 43 -19.86 -5.00 2.55
C THR A 43 -18.57 -4.23 2.82
N LEU A 44 -18.12 -3.40 1.88
CA LEU A 44 -16.85 -2.68 1.94
C LEU A 44 -16.76 -1.82 3.20
N PHE A 45 -17.82 -1.07 3.51
CA PHE A 45 -17.85 -0.18 4.66
C PHE A 45 -17.77 -0.95 5.98
N ALA A 46 -18.57 -2.00 6.13
CA ALA A 46 -18.57 -2.84 7.32
C ALA A 46 -17.19 -3.48 7.56
N LYS A 47 -16.55 -4.00 6.51
CA LYS A 47 -15.21 -4.59 6.59
C LYS A 47 -14.12 -3.56 6.89
N ALA A 48 -14.22 -2.36 6.34
CA ALA A 48 -13.31 -1.27 6.68
C ALA A 48 -13.42 -0.86 8.16
N LEU A 49 -14.65 -0.82 8.70
CA LEU A 49 -14.90 -0.50 10.10
C LEU A 49 -14.40 -1.60 11.04
N GLU A 50 -14.59 -2.87 10.68
CA GLU A 50 -14.04 -4.02 11.40
C GLU A 50 -12.51 -3.92 11.51
N MET A 51 -11.83 -3.58 10.40
CA MET A 51 -10.39 -3.36 10.39
C MET A 51 -9.98 -2.16 11.25
N ALA A 52 -10.72 -1.05 11.20
CA ALA A 52 -10.46 0.11 12.05
C ALA A 52 -10.63 -0.22 13.54
N GLY A 53 -11.67 -0.98 13.89
CA GLY A 53 -11.90 -1.50 15.24
C GLY A 53 -10.74 -2.36 15.72
N PHE A 54 -10.31 -3.33 14.91
CA PHE A 54 -9.14 -4.16 15.22
C PHE A 54 -7.87 -3.34 15.47
N LEU A 55 -7.64 -2.28 14.69
CA LEU A 55 -6.49 -1.38 14.85
C LEU A 55 -6.61 -0.49 16.10
N SER A 56 -7.83 -0.09 16.49
CA SER A 56 -8.06 0.74 17.68
C SER A 56 -7.74 0.02 19.00
N LEU A 57 -7.82 -1.31 19.02
CA LEU A 57 -7.45 -2.13 20.17
C LEU A 57 -5.94 -2.20 20.40
N LYS A 58 -5.12 -1.70 19.47
CA LYS A 58 -3.66 -1.75 19.55
C LYS A 58 -3.10 -0.55 20.29
N ASP A 59 -1.97 -0.74 20.97
CA ASP A 59 -1.29 0.36 21.63
C ASP A 59 -0.82 1.41 20.61
N ARG A 60 -1.30 2.65 20.80
CA ARG A 60 -1.08 3.77 19.88
C ARG A 60 0.41 4.11 19.77
N ASN A 61 1.14 4.10 20.88
CA ASN A 61 2.55 4.48 20.90
C ASN A 61 3.40 3.47 20.13
N THR A 62 3.16 2.18 20.36
CA THR A 62 3.83 1.07 19.70
C THR A 62 3.56 1.07 18.20
N TYR A 63 2.29 1.14 17.79
CA TYR A 63 1.93 1.14 16.37
C TYR A 63 2.38 2.42 15.64
N THR A 64 2.44 3.56 16.33
CA THR A 64 3.04 4.78 15.78
C THR A 64 4.53 4.58 15.50
N LYS A 65 5.29 3.99 16.43
CA LYS A 65 6.71 3.66 16.23
C LYS A 65 6.90 2.67 15.10
N ILE A 66 6.10 1.60 15.04
CA ILE A 66 6.13 0.60 13.96
C ILE A 66 5.89 1.27 12.61
N LYS A 67 4.80 2.03 12.45
CA LYS A 67 4.45 2.70 11.19
C LYS A 67 5.55 3.67 10.72
N ARG A 68 6.12 4.44 11.65
CA ARG A 68 7.23 5.37 11.35
C ARG A 68 8.49 4.60 10.96
N GLY A 69 8.86 3.54 11.69
CA GLY A 69 10.02 2.70 11.39
C GLY A 69 9.91 2.00 10.04
N MET A 70 8.74 1.46 9.70
CA MET A 70 8.48 0.86 8.38
C MET A 70 8.64 1.87 7.25
N ARG A 71 8.17 3.11 7.44
CA ARG A 71 8.37 4.18 6.45
C ARG A 71 9.85 4.47 6.23
N SER A 72 10.64 4.54 7.30
CA SER A 72 12.11 4.72 7.20
C SER A 72 12.78 3.54 6.51
N HIS A 73 12.34 2.32 6.79
CA HIS A 73 12.90 1.10 6.18
C HIS A 73 12.54 0.99 4.69
N LEU A 74 11.31 1.33 4.29
CA LEU A 74 10.91 1.40 2.89
C LEU A 74 11.71 2.45 2.11
N LEU A 75 12.08 3.57 2.76
CA LEU A 75 12.97 4.58 2.18
C LEU A 75 14.44 4.11 2.14
N ASN A 76 14.90 3.33 3.12
CA ASN A 76 16.29 2.85 3.19
C ASN A 76 16.57 1.61 2.33
N LEU A 77 15.62 0.69 2.16
CA LEU A 77 15.72 -0.44 1.23
C LEU A 77 15.97 0.03 -0.23
N GLN A 78 15.66 1.29 -0.54
CA GLN A 78 15.94 1.91 -1.83
C GLN A 78 17.38 2.40 -2.00
N GLN A 79 18.12 2.69 -0.93
CA GLN A 79 19.52 3.11 -1.06
C GLN A 79 20.46 1.95 -1.40
N ILE A 80 20.02 0.71 -1.16
CA ILE A 80 20.84 -0.50 -1.31
C ILE A 80 20.60 -1.20 -2.67
N LEU A 81 19.52 -0.88 -3.38
CA LEU A 81 19.25 -1.43 -4.71
C LEU A 81 19.90 -0.54 -5.79
N PRO A 82 20.79 -1.09 -6.65
CA PRO A 82 21.35 -0.34 -7.75
C PRO A 82 20.23 0.10 -8.69
N SER A 83 20.21 1.40 -9.00
CA SER A 83 19.39 1.97 -10.05
C SER A 83 19.83 1.40 -11.39
N PHE A 84 18.99 0.54 -11.98
CA PHE A 84 19.03 0.16 -13.39
C PHE A 84 18.29 1.20 -14.23
#